data_AF-A0A561WPP0-F1
#
_entry.id   AF-A0A561WPP0-F1
#
_cell.length_a   1.000
_cell.length_b   1.000
_cell.length_c   1.000
_cell.angle_alpha   90.00
_cell.angle_beta   90.00
_cell.angle_gamma   90.00
#
_symmetry.space_group_name_H-M   'P 1'
#
loop_
_entity.id
_entity.type
_entity.pdbx_description
1 polymer ?
#
loop_
_entity_poly.entity_id
_entity_poly.type
_entity_poly.pdbx_seq_one_letter_code
_entity_poly.pdbx_strand_id
1 'polypeptide(L)' 'MVGALGDGTRAVVFAHLKSILNAAVHDEKTGRNPCLARSVTAPRPIQRKIPWKAETVSAIQAGIQWRSRL' A
#
# COMPACT_ATOMS: atom_id res chain seq x y z
N MET A 1 9.20 19.86 11.50
CA MET A 1 8.01 19.42 10.74
C MET A 1 8.00 17.91 10.69
N VAL A 2 7.08 17.24 11.38
CA VAL A 2 6.83 15.82 11.11
C VAL A 2 6.06 15.78 9.80
N GLY A 3 6.71 15.34 8.71
CA GLY A 3 6.04 15.19 7.42
C GLY A 3 4.89 14.20 7.55
N ALA A 4 3.66 14.66 7.35
CA ALA A 4 2.50 13.78 7.37
C ALA A 4 2.52 12.90 6.12
N LEU A 5 2.82 11.60 6.29
CA LEU A 5 2.68 10.62 5.22
C LEU A 5 1.20 10.47 4.84
N GLY A 6 0.89 10.30 3.56
CA GLY A 6 -0.45 9.91 3.12
C GLY A 6 -0.82 8.51 3.60
N ASP A 7 -2.11 8.23 3.80
CA ASP A 7 -2.58 6.97 4.39
C ASP A 7 -2.10 5.72 3.64
N GLY A 8 -2.04 5.81 2.31
CA GLY A 8 -1.50 4.74 1.50
C GLY A 8 -0.03 4.46 1.73
N THR A 9 0.77 5.53 1.79
CA THR A 9 2.20 5.42 2.11
C THR A 9 2.40 4.85 3.52
N ARG A 10 1.58 5.25 4.49
CA ARG A 10 1.63 4.69 5.86
C ARG A 10 1.38 3.18 5.87
N ALA A 11 0.35 2.72 5.15
CA ALA A 11 0.03 1.29 5.07
C ALA A 11 1.15 0.47 4.43
N VAL A 12 1.74 0.97 3.33
CA VAL A 12 2.84 0.31 2.62
C VAL A 12 4.11 0.25 3.49
N VAL A 13 4.51 1.39 4.08
CA VAL A 13 5.69 1.46 4.95
C VAL A 13 5.53 0.55 6.17
N PHE A 14 4.34 0.54 6.78
CA PHE A 14 4.06 -0.36 7.91
C PHE A 14 4.14 -1.84 7.51
N ALA A 15 3.63 -2.22 6.34
CA ALA A 15 3.73 -3.58 5.83
C ALA A 15 5.19 -4.01 5.60
N HIS A 16 6.01 -3.14 5.02
CA HIS A 16 7.44 -3.40 4.83
C HIS A 16 8.17 -3.54 6.17
N LEU A 17 7.97 -2.61 7.11
CA LEU A 17 8.56 -2.67 8.44
C LEU A 17 8.20 -3.95 9.17
N LYS A 18 6.92 -4.33 9.15
CA LYS A 18 6.45 -5.59 9.74
C LYS A 18 7.15 -6.79 9.10
N SER A 19 7.32 -6.81 7.78
CA SER A 19 8.00 -7.90 7.07
C SER A 19 9.47 -8.02 7.49
N ILE A 20 10.19 -6.90 7.53
CA ILE A 20 11.60 -6.85 7.94
C ILE A 20 11.75 -7.36 9.38
N LEU A 21 10.88 -6.92 10.29
CA LEU A 21 10.93 -7.35 11.69
C LEU A 21 10.50 -8.81 11.88
N ASN A 22 9.65 -9.35 11.01
CA ASN A 22 9.40 -10.80 10.99
C ASN A 22 10.66 -11.56 10.55
N ALA A 23 11.35 -11.10 9.51
CA ALA A 23 12.63 -11.69 9.09
C ALA A 23 13.65 -11.66 10.24
N ALA A 24 13.77 -10.53 10.94
CA ALA A 24 14.65 -10.42 12.11
C ALA A 24 14.28 -11.38 13.25
N VAL A 25 12.98 -11.69 13.44
CA VAL A 25 12.53 -12.72 14.40
C VAL A 25 12.90 -14.11 13.91
N HIS A 26 12.77 -14.40 12.62
CA HIS A 26 13.20 -15.66 12.03
C HIS A 26 14.71 -15.87 12.13
N ASP A 27 15.49 -14.80 12.01
CA ASP A 27 16.95 -14.80 12.18
C ASP A 27 17.39 -14.76 13.67
N GLU A 28 16.45 -14.93 14.60
CA GLU A 28 16.64 -14.90 16.06
C GLU A 28 17.31 -13.60 16.57
N LYS A 29 17.29 -12.52 15.79
CA LYS A 29 17.83 -11.20 16.17
C LYS A 29 16.89 -10.46 17.12
N THR A 30 15.63 -10.86 17.20
CA THR A 30 14.63 -10.25 18.08
C THR A 30 13.61 -11.30 18.51
N GLY A 31 13.18 -11.29 19.79
CA GLY A 31 12.27 -12.31 20.31
C GLY A 31 10.82 -12.21 19.81
N ARG A 32 10.35 -11.03 19.39
CA ARG A 32 9.04 -10.88 18.73
C ARG A 32 8.97 -9.63 17.87
N ASN A 33 8.08 -9.63 16.89
CA ASN A 33 7.83 -8.46 16.08
C ASN A 33 6.97 -7.42 16.84
N PRO A 34 7.48 -6.20 17.13
CA PRO A 34 6.72 -5.16 17.83
C PRO A 34 5.53 -4.63 17.02
N CYS A 35 5.53 -4.74 15.68
CA CYS A 35 4.38 -4.40 14.85
C CYS A 35 3.16 -5.31 15.09
N LEU A 36 3.33 -6.43 15.79
CA LEU A 36 2.27 -7.34 16.22
C LEU A 36 1.85 -7.13 17.68
N ALA A 37 2.43 -6.14 18.38
CA ALA A 37 2.05 -5.84 19.76
C ALA A 37 0.62 -5.29 19.82
N ARG A 38 -0.12 -5.63 20.88
CA ARG A 38 -1.52 -5.19 21.08
C ARG A 38 -1.66 -3.66 21.19
N SER A 39 -0.58 -2.96 21.56
CA SER A 39 -0.54 -1.50 21.62
C SER A 39 -0.41 -0.83 20.26
N VAL A 40 -0.05 -1.57 19.20
CA VAL A 40 0.19 -1.02 17.87
C VAL A 40 -1.05 -1.23 17.00
N THR A 41 -1.64 -0.11 16.55
CA THR A 41 -2.74 -0.14 15.59
C THR A 41 -2.19 -0.09 14.17
N ALA A 42 -2.44 -1.13 13.38
CA ALA A 42 -2.03 -1.16 11.98
C ALA A 42 -2.78 -0.09 11.16
N PRO A 43 -2.12 0.61 10.22
CA PRO A 43 -2.80 1.53 9.32
C PRO A 43 -3.84 0.81 8.47
N ARG A 44 -4.95 1.50 8.17
CA ARG A 44 -6.00 0.91 7.33
C ARG A 44 -5.48 0.69 5.90
N PRO A 45 -5.77 -0.45 5.27
CA PRO A 45 -5.50 -0.64 3.85
C PRO A 45 -6.30 0.40 3.04
N ILE A 46 -5.68 0.91 1.98
CA ILE A 46 -6.34 1.87 1.08
C ILE A 46 -7.57 1.19 0.49
N GLN A 47 -8.73 1.86 0.55
CA GLN A 47 -9.92 1.38 -0.12
C GLN A 47 -9.67 1.29 -1.63
N ARG A 48 -10.17 0.22 -2.23
CA ARG A 48 -10.07 -0.01 -3.67
C ARG A 48 -10.76 1.16 -4.39
N LYS A 49 -10.03 1.82 -5.30
CA LYS A 49 -10.59 2.94 -6.08
C LYS A 49 -11.81 2.46 -6.86
N ILE A 50 -12.84 3.30 -6.93
CA ILE A 50 -14.03 3.03 -7.72
C ILE A 50 -13.61 2.95 -9.20
N PRO A 51 -14.01 1.88 -9.93
CA PRO A 51 -13.69 1.78 -11.35
C PRO A 51 -14.32 2.95 -12.11
N TRP A 52 -13.61 3.45 -13.13
CA TRP A 52 -14.16 4.47 -14.02
C TRP A 52 -15.40 3.94 -14.74
N LYS A 53 -16.35 4.84 -15.03
CA LYS A 53 -17.50 4.51 -15.88
C LYS A 53 -16.99 4.10 -17.26
N ALA A 54 -17.66 3.13 -17.87
CA ALA A 54 -17.30 2.63 -19.20
C ALA A 54 -17.23 3.76 -20.25
N GLU A 55 -18.14 4.73 -20.17
CA GLU A 55 -18.15 5.93 -21.03
C GLU A 55 -16.86 6.75 -20.91
N THR A 56 -16.39 6.98 -19.68
CA THR A 56 -15.13 7.70 -19.42
C THR A 56 -13.94 6.94 -19.97
N VAL A 57 -13.90 5.61 -19.79
CA VAL A 57 -12.84 4.76 -20.33
C VAL A 57 -12.83 4.79 -21.86
N SER A 58 -14.01 4.69 -22.49
CA SER A 58 -14.15 4.71 -23.95
C SER A 58 -13.72 6.04 -24.56
N ALA A 59 -14.10 7.17 -23.94
CA ALA A 59 -13.67 8.49 -24.39
C ALA A 59 -12.15 8.69 -24.28
N ILE A 60 -11.54 8.23 -23.18
CA ILE A 60 -10.08 8.30 -22.99
C ILE A 60 -9.36 7.41 -24.00
N GLN A 61 -9.87 6.20 -24.25
CA GLN A 61 -9.32 5.29 -25.26
C GLN A 61 -9.41 5.87 -26.67
N ALA A 62 -10.50 6.55 -27.02
CA ALA A 62 -10.64 7.23 -28.31
C ALA A 62 -9.68 8.42 -28.46
N GLY A 63 -9.34 9.11 -27.36
CA GLY A 63 -8.38 10.22 -27.34
C GLY A 63 -6.91 9.80 -27.31
N ILE A 64 -6.59 8.58 -26.85
CA ILE A 64 -5.23 8.03 -26.85
C ILE A 64 -4.95 7.43 -28.24
N GLN A 65 -4.42 8.24 -29.15
CA GLN A 65 -4.19 7.82 -30.54
C GLN A 65 -2.96 6.92 -30.78
N TRP A 66 -2.17 6.53 -29.77
CA TRP A 66 -0.85 5.96 -30.09
C TRP A 66 -0.45 4.60 -29.50
N ARG A 67 -1.19 3.98 -28.56
CA ARG A 67 -0.86 2.59 -28.15
C ARG A 67 -1.87 1.86 -27.27
N SER A 68 -3.08 1.60 -27.76
CA SER A 68 -4.03 0.72 -27.04
C SER A 68 -4.56 -0.38 -27.95
N ARG A 69 -3.77 -1.46 -28.07
CA ARG A 69 -4.14 -2.85 -28.42
C ARG A 69 -2.85 -3.68 -28.58
N LEU A 70 -2.32 -4.18 -27.47
CA LEU A 70 -1.52 -5.40 -27.38
C LEU A 70 -2.04 -6.19 -26.18
#